data_AF-A0A101FRY5-F1
#
_entry.id   AF-A0A101FRY5-F1
#
_cell.length_a   1.000
_cell.length_b   1.000
_cell.length_c   1.000
_cell.angle_alpha   90.00
_cell.angle_beta   90.00
_cell.angle_gamma   90.00
#
_symmetry.space_group_name_H-M   'P 1'
#
loop_
_entity.id
_entity.type
_entity.pdbx_description
1 polymer ?
#
loop_
_entity_poly.entity_id
_entity_poly.type
_entity_poly.pdbx_seq_one_letter_code
_entity_poly.pdbx_strand_id
1 'polypeptide(L)'
;DDSVVICGECLPCGGGPVPATFTYWLLKYLGHDEVRILDGDVEDWKAAGLSTSEAPATRPATDYIPKTNPDILATYDYVKSGEAQIVDARAAEVAEMASIPGSVNIPAETILEGDQIRGTTDLEEIFKDLDKDRPVVVFTNTGVNAAVFWFALEMTGRDAMLYSWRNWLENQPTLDLELAEATADPIPVNFGESVRIAVTFENPIFQSLEDAPEVAEPKLTVLGCVSCGFGSPQSFASLDSTTGTVRIGSSASKPSEALQDVLKCTAIISDRDGTEAGRTNLLRTTKEKYVGVWDADVESGVYSLNILASRSGFTRYFQDVLDIEVADG
;
A
#
# COMPACT_ATOMS: atom_id res chain seq x y z
N ASP A 1 5.57 38.75 -8.99
CA ASP A 1 5.41 39.23 -10.37
C ASP A 1 6.68 39.13 -11.21
N ASP A 2 7.88 38.94 -10.62
CA ASP A 2 9.09 38.68 -11.40
C ASP A 2 8.96 37.41 -12.24
N SER A 3 9.45 37.43 -13.49
CA SER A 3 9.58 36.21 -14.28
C SER A 3 10.74 35.37 -13.76
N VAL A 4 10.47 34.14 -13.34
CA VAL A 4 11.45 33.19 -12.82
C VAL A 4 11.68 32.07 -13.83
N VAL A 5 12.94 31.78 -14.14
CA VAL A 5 13.34 30.59 -14.90
C VAL A 5 14.14 29.70 -13.97
N ILE A 6 13.70 28.45 -13.83
CA ILE A 6 14.33 27.45 -12.99
C ILE A 6 15.12 26.50 -13.89
N CYS A 7 16.34 26.22 -13.50
CA CYS A 7 17.13 25.12 -14.04
C CYS A 7 17.85 24.45 -12.87
N GLY A 8 18.15 23.16 -13.00
CA GLY A 8 18.92 22.46 -12.00
C GLY A 8 18.58 20.97 -11.93
N GLU A 9 19.62 20.20 -11.70
CA GLU A 9 19.59 18.77 -11.53
C GLU A 9 20.14 18.41 -10.14
N CYS A 10 19.83 17.20 -9.67
CA CYS A 10 20.33 16.70 -8.40
C CYS A 10 21.52 15.78 -8.67
N LEU A 11 22.73 16.30 -8.52
CA LEU A 11 23.96 15.49 -8.49
C LEU A 11 24.39 15.34 -7.02
N PRO A 12 24.56 14.11 -6.48
CA PRO A 12 24.74 12.80 -7.13
C PRO A 12 23.46 11.93 -7.23
N CYS A 13 22.28 12.54 -7.13
CA CYS A 13 21.00 11.86 -6.91
C CYS A 13 20.41 11.18 -8.15
N GLY A 14 21.18 11.10 -9.25
CA GLY A 14 20.76 10.52 -10.52
C GLY A 14 20.35 11.52 -11.60
N GLY A 15 20.53 12.82 -11.39
CA GLY A 15 20.25 13.84 -12.41
C GLY A 15 18.76 14.11 -12.62
N GLY A 16 18.42 14.61 -13.81
CA GLY A 16 17.05 14.77 -14.29
C GLY A 16 16.28 15.99 -13.77
N PRO A 17 15.04 16.19 -14.25
CA PRO A 17 14.28 17.43 -14.12
C PRO A 17 13.51 17.55 -12.79
N VAL A 18 13.62 16.57 -11.90
CA VAL A 18 12.84 16.50 -10.64
C VAL A 18 13.05 17.74 -9.75
N PRO A 19 14.27 18.21 -9.47
CA PRO A 19 14.47 19.39 -8.61
C PRO A 19 13.86 20.65 -9.21
N ALA A 20 14.03 20.84 -10.52
CA ALA A 20 13.48 21.99 -11.22
C ALA A 20 11.94 21.97 -11.23
N THR A 21 11.34 20.81 -11.53
CA THR A 21 9.87 20.62 -11.55
C THR A 21 9.25 20.71 -10.16
N PHE A 22 9.92 20.21 -9.10
CA PHE A 22 9.44 20.39 -7.72
C PHE A 22 9.52 21.85 -7.27
N THR A 23 10.60 22.57 -7.63
CA THR A 23 10.73 24.00 -7.35
C THR A 23 9.68 24.80 -8.11
N TYR A 24 9.40 24.43 -9.36
CA TYR A 24 8.32 25.00 -10.16
C TYR A 24 6.97 24.82 -9.47
N TRP A 25 6.62 23.59 -9.09
CA TRP A 25 5.38 23.29 -8.38
C TRP A 25 5.28 24.07 -7.08
N LEU A 26 6.36 24.18 -6.30
CA LEU A 26 6.38 24.94 -5.05
C LEU A 26 6.09 26.43 -5.28
N LEU A 27 6.68 27.05 -6.31
CA LEU A 27 6.40 28.44 -6.64
C LEU A 27 4.94 28.63 -7.09
N LYS A 28 4.39 27.69 -7.88
CA LYS A 28 2.96 27.69 -8.25
C LYS A 28 2.07 27.54 -7.00
N TYR A 29 2.45 26.67 -6.06
CA TYR A 29 1.77 26.52 -4.77
C TYR A 29 1.83 27.81 -3.94
N LEU A 30 2.92 28.57 -3.99
CA LEU A 30 3.03 29.86 -3.31
C LEU A 30 2.32 31.01 -4.05
N GLY A 31 1.69 30.72 -5.19
CA GLY A 31 0.93 31.68 -6.01
C GLY A 31 1.77 32.52 -6.96
N HIS A 32 2.97 32.05 -7.31
CA HIS A 32 3.81 32.72 -8.29
C HIS A 32 3.58 32.12 -9.68
N ASP A 33 2.93 32.88 -10.58
CA ASP A 33 2.49 32.34 -11.87
C ASP A 33 3.54 32.41 -12.98
N GLU A 34 4.37 33.45 -12.99
CA GLU A 34 5.40 33.69 -14.02
C GLU A 34 6.65 32.85 -13.77
N VAL A 35 6.49 31.53 -13.79
CA VAL A 35 7.57 30.55 -13.62
C VAL A 35 7.71 29.73 -14.89
N ARG A 36 8.94 29.45 -15.29
CA ARG A 36 9.30 28.57 -16.40
C ARG A 36 10.45 27.66 -16.00
N ILE A 37 10.54 26.51 -16.66
CA ILE A 37 11.67 25.59 -16.52
C ILE A 37 12.51 25.68 -17.79
N LEU A 38 13.83 25.69 -17.65
CA LEU A 38 14.74 25.50 -18.78
C LEU A 38 14.60 24.04 -19.26
N ASP A 39 14.29 23.86 -20.54
CA ASP A 39 14.33 22.54 -21.17
C ASP A 39 15.80 22.14 -21.37
N GLY A 40 16.23 21.13 -20.61
CA GLY A 40 17.63 20.73 -20.51
C GLY A 40 18.36 21.26 -19.27
N ASP A 41 19.67 21.02 -19.24
CA ASP A 41 20.53 21.32 -18.10
C ASP A 41 21.62 22.37 -18.41
N VAL A 42 22.59 22.52 -17.50
CA VAL A 42 23.70 23.45 -17.67
C VAL A 42 24.69 23.00 -18.75
N GLU A 43 24.79 21.70 -19.02
CA GLU A 43 25.62 21.16 -20.09
C GLU A 43 24.98 21.41 -21.45
N ASP A 44 23.65 21.28 -21.57
CA ASP A 44 22.90 21.70 -22.76
C ASP A 44 23.09 23.20 -23.05
N TRP A 45 23.03 24.03 -21.99
CA TRP A 45 23.28 25.47 -22.09
C TRP A 45 24.69 25.79 -22.60
N LYS A 46 25.70 25.08 -22.08
CA LYS A 46 27.10 25.20 -22.56
C LYS A 46 27.26 24.71 -23.99
N ALA A 47 26.62 23.60 -24.35
CA ALA A 47 26.67 23.02 -25.70
C ALA A 47 26.06 23.97 -26.74
N ALA A 48 25.07 24.76 -26.36
CA ALA A 48 24.50 25.85 -27.17
C ALA A 48 25.44 27.07 -27.32
N GLY A 49 26.63 27.07 -26.71
CA GLY A 49 27.61 28.16 -26.78
C GLY A 49 27.24 29.37 -25.92
N LEU A 50 26.35 29.19 -24.94
CA LEU A 50 25.90 30.26 -24.06
C LEU A 50 26.86 30.43 -22.86
N SER A 51 26.95 31.66 -22.35
CA SER A 51 27.88 31.98 -21.28
C SER A 51 27.44 31.39 -19.93
N THR A 52 28.43 30.91 -19.17
CA THR A 52 28.28 30.44 -17.78
C THR A 52 29.14 31.29 -16.83
N SER A 53 28.81 31.29 -15.54
CA SER A 53 29.57 31.96 -14.48
C SER A 53 29.74 31.03 -13.30
N GLU A 54 30.95 30.93 -12.77
CA GLU A 54 31.25 30.24 -11.49
C GLU A 54 31.14 31.19 -10.29
N ALA A 55 31.07 32.51 -10.53
CA ALA A 55 30.93 33.49 -9.47
C ALA A 55 29.51 33.44 -8.88
N PRO A 56 29.35 33.35 -7.54
CA PRO A 56 28.05 33.37 -6.90
C PRO A 56 27.26 34.63 -7.26
N ALA A 57 26.00 34.46 -7.64
CA ALA A 57 25.11 35.59 -7.89
C ALA A 57 24.72 36.25 -6.57
N THR A 58 24.89 37.58 -6.48
CA THR A 58 24.33 38.38 -5.39
C THR A 58 23.11 39.12 -5.92
N ARG A 59 21.95 38.91 -5.29
CA ARG A 59 20.70 39.61 -5.62
C ARG A 59 20.33 40.51 -4.44
N PRO A 60 19.77 41.73 -4.68
CA PRO A 60 19.23 42.53 -3.60
C PRO A 60 18.06 41.80 -2.93
N ALA A 61 17.91 41.98 -1.61
CA ALA A 61 16.72 41.50 -0.91
C ALA A 61 15.47 42.23 -1.43
N THR A 62 14.36 41.49 -1.50
CA THR A 62 13.05 42.02 -1.85
C THR A 62 12.00 41.35 -0.98
N ASP A 63 10.85 41.99 -0.82
CA ASP A 63 9.71 41.43 -0.10
C ASP A 63 8.93 40.47 -1.02
N TYR A 64 8.62 39.28 -0.52
CA TYR A 64 7.79 38.30 -1.20
C TYR A 64 6.60 37.94 -0.32
N ILE A 65 5.38 38.21 -0.81
CA ILE A 65 4.13 37.91 -0.11
C ILE A 65 3.46 36.74 -0.83
N PRO A 66 3.54 35.50 -0.32
CA PRO A 66 2.94 34.35 -0.97
C PRO A 66 1.41 34.43 -0.93
N LYS A 67 0.77 33.98 -2.01
CA LYS A 67 -0.67 33.74 -2.09
C LYS A 67 -0.89 32.26 -2.37
N THR A 68 -0.93 31.46 -1.32
CA THR A 68 -0.92 30.01 -1.46
C THR A 68 -2.11 29.50 -2.27
N ASN A 69 -1.86 28.55 -3.17
CA ASN A 69 -2.83 27.83 -3.98
C ASN A 69 -2.91 26.37 -3.48
N PRO A 70 -3.78 26.07 -2.49
CA PRO A 70 -3.91 24.72 -1.97
C PRO A 70 -4.52 23.74 -2.98
N ASP A 71 -5.17 24.23 -4.04
CA ASP A 71 -5.93 23.40 -4.98
C ASP A 71 -5.05 22.50 -5.86
N ILE A 72 -3.72 22.71 -5.87
CA ILE A 72 -2.76 21.84 -6.59
C ILE A 72 -2.14 20.76 -5.68
N LEU A 73 -2.61 20.64 -4.43
CA LEU A 73 -2.20 19.63 -3.46
C LEU A 73 -3.44 18.89 -2.94
N ALA A 74 -3.56 17.60 -3.25
CA ALA A 74 -4.71 16.82 -2.84
C ALA A 74 -4.69 16.50 -1.34
N THR A 75 -5.88 16.38 -0.75
CA THR A 75 -6.07 15.90 0.62
C THR A 75 -6.44 14.42 0.64
N TYR A 76 -6.28 13.76 1.80
CA TYR A 76 -6.71 12.38 1.98
C TYR A 76 -8.20 12.18 1.62
N ASP A 77 -9.07 13.06 2.11
CA ASP A 77 -10.52 12.98 1.85
C ASP A 77 -10.84 13.15 0.36
N TYR A 78 -10.13 14.04 -0.33
CA TYR A 78 -10.30 14.22 -1.77
C TYR A 78 -9.86 12.99 -2.56
N VAL A 79 -8.70 12.40 -2.23
CA VAL A 79 -8.22 11.15 -2.86
C VAL A 79 -9.21 10.01 -2.62
N LYS A 80 -9.76 9.91 -1.42
CA LYS A 80 -10.74 8.88 -1.04
C LYS A 80 -12.11 9.07 -1.70
N SER A 81 -12.48 10.29 -2.08
CA SER A 81 -13.81 10.61 -2.64
C SER A 81 -14.12 9.89 -3.96
N GLY A 82 -13.08 9.52 -4.72
CA GLY A 82 -13.22 8.96 -6.08
C GLY A 82 -13.52 10.00 -7.17
N GLU A 83 -13.54 11.29 -6.85
CA GLU A 83 -13.76 12.38 -7.82
C GLU A 83 -12.63 12.42 -8.86
N ALA A 84 -11.38 12.36 -8.41
CA ALA A 84 -10.20 12.36 -9.26
C ALA A 84 -9.79 10.96 -9.74
N GLN A 85 -9.08 10.94 -10.87
CA GLN A 85 -8.33 9.78 -11.33
C GLN A 85 -7.00 9.74 -10.57
N ILE A 86 -6.67 8.59 -9.99
CA ILE A 86 -5.46 8.48 -9.17
C ILE A 86 -4.35 7.80 -10.00
N VAL A 87 -3.20 8.44 -10.10
CA VAL A 87 -2.01 7.91 -10.79
C VAL A 87 -0.93 7.61 -9.76
N ASP A 88 -0.53 6.34 -9.70
CA ASP A 88 0.66 5.90 -8.97
C ASP A 88 1.87 5.99 -9.90
N ALA A 89 2.73 6.98 -9.68
CA ALA A 89 3.91 7.22 -10.51
C ALA A 89 5.17 6.49 -10.02
N ARG A 90 5.03 5.53 -9.09
CA ARG A 90 6.14 4.68 -8.63
C ARG A 90 6.42 3.56 -9.63
N ALA A 91 7.59 2.92 -9.49
CA ALA A 91 7.93 1.72 -10.24
C ALA A 91 6.86 0.63 -10.06
N ALA A 92 6.62 -0.15 -11.12
CA ALA A 92 5.54 -1.12 -11.16
C ALA A 92 5.64 -2.16 -10.04
N GLU A 93 6.84 -2.61 -9.71
CA GLU A 93 7.06 -3.62 -8.66
C GLU A 93 6.64 -3.09 -7.29
N VAL A 94 6.82 -1.79 -7.04
CA VAL A 94 6.40 -1.13 -5.78
C VAL A 94 4.88 -0.97 -5.74
N ALA A 95 4.27 -0.61 -6.87
CA ALA A 95 2.82 -0.43 -6.97
C ALA A 95 2.07 -1.78 -6.84
N GLU A 96 2.63 -2.87 -7.37
CA GLU A 96 2.09 -4.22 -7.25
C GLU A 96 2.07 -4.72 -5.80
N MET A 97 3.04 -4.31 -4.97
CA MET A 97 3.07 -4.67 -3.55
C MET A 97 1.94 -4.00 -2.76
N ALA A 98 1.75 -2.69 -2.96
CA ALA A 98 0.68 -1.93 -2.34
C ALA A 98 0.51 -0.58 -3.03
N SER A 99 -0.73 -0.17 -3.30
CA SER A 99 -1.06 1.13 -3.88
C SER A 99 -2.39 1.66 -3.36
N ILE A 100 -2.75 2.87 -3.74
CA ILE A 100 -4.04 3.48 -3.39
C ILE A 100 -5.14 2.74 -4.18
N PRO A 101 -6.20 2.22 -3.53
CA PRO A 101 -7.25 1.51 -4.23
C PRO A 101 -7.84 2.32 -5.39
N GLY A 102 -7.93 1.72 -6.57
CA GLY A 102 -8.45 2.37 -7.78
C GLY A 102 -7.44 3.23 -8.54
N SER A 103 -6.18 3.32 -8.10
CA SER A 103 -5.14 4.00 -8.87
C SER A 103 -4.69 3.21 -10.09
N VAL A 104 -4.30 3.92 -11.15
CA VAL A 104 -3.60 3.36 -12.30
C VAL A 104 -2.10 3.60 -12.11
N ASN A 105 -1.28 2.55 -12.27
CA ASN A 105 0.17 2.71 -12.22
C ASN A 105 0.71 3.18 -13.58
N ILE A 106 1.36 4.34 -13.59
CA ILE A 106 2.08 4.88 -14.75
C ILE A 106 3.44 5.38 -14.23
N PRO A 107 4.49 4.55 -14.25
CA PRO A 107 5.77 4.90 -13.64
C PRO A 107 6.36 6.20 -14.21
N ALA A 108 6.95 7.04 -13.35
CA ALA A 108 7.48 8.35 -13.75
C ALA A 108 8.56 8.25 -14.83
N GLU A 109 9.35 7.18 -14.87
CA GLU A 109 10.31 6.92 -15.94
C GLU A 109 9.69 6.86 -17.36
N THR A 110 8.39 6.55 -17.48
CA THR A 110 7.71 6.48 -18.79
C THR A 110 7.61 7.84 -19.47
N ILE A 111 7.51 8.93 -18.70
CA ILE A 111 7.41 10.30 -19.22
C ILE A 111 8.77 10.94 -19.51
N LEU A 112 9.86 10.20 -19.27
CA LEU A 112 11.23 10.67 -19.47
C LEU A 112 11.89 9.99 -20.67
N GLU A 113 12.76 10.74 -21.34
CA GLU A 113 13.72 10.25 -22.33
C GLU A 113 15.13 10.69 -21.88
N GLY A 114 15.83 9.78 -21.19
CA GLY A 114 17.05 10.17 -20.46
C GLY A 114 16.71 11.15 -19.33
N ASP A 115 17.41 12.28 -19.30
CA ASP A 115 17.23 13.35 -18.31
C ASP A 115 16.24 14.44 -18.75
N GLN A 116 15.50 14.22 -19.83
CA GLN A 116 14.53 15.17 -20.39
C GLN A 116 13.10 14.63 -20.28
N ILE A 117 12.15 15.55 -20.12
CA ILE A 117 10.72 15.24 -20.19
C ILE A 117 10.34 15.06 -21.66
N ARG A 118 9.60 13.99 -21.98
CA ARG A 118 9.12 13.74 -23.34
C ARG A 118 8.28 14.90 -23.87
N GLY A 119 8.28 15.06 -25.19
CA GLY A 119 7.45 16.06 -25.86
C GLY A 119 5.95 15.78 -25.71
N THR A 120 5.13 16.82 -25.89
CA THR A 120 3.67 16.74 -25.67
C THR A 120 2.97 15.65 -26.47
N THR A 121 3.39 15.37 -27.71
CA THR A 121 2.81 14.28 -28.52
C THR A 121 2.98 12.91 -27.87
N ASP A 122 4.15 12.62 -27.29
CA ASP A 122 4.42 11.34 -26.63
C ASP A 122 3.69 11.26 -25.29
N LEU A 123 3.65 12.37 -24.55
CA LEU A 123 2.90 12.46 -23.30
C LEU A 123 1.40 12.23 -23.51
N GLU A 124 0.82 12.74 -24.60
CA GLU A 124 -0.59 12.50 -24.95
C GLU A 124 -0.88 11.02 -25.20
N GLU A 125 0.05 10.29 -25.82
CA GLU A 125 -0.07 8.83 -25.99
C GLU A 125 0.09 8.08 -24.67
N ILE A 126 1.01 8.49 -23.80
CA ILE A 126 1.20 7.90 -22.46
C ILE A 126 -0.06 8.11 -21.60
N PHE A 127 -0.68 9.28 -21.68
CA PHE A 127 -1.86 9.65 -20.90
C PHE A 127 -3.19 9.33 -21.58
N LYS A 128 -3.20 8.56 -22.68
CA LYS A 128 -4.41 8.31 -23.48
C LYS A 128 -5.56 7.68 -22.69
N ASP A 129 -5.25 6.89 -21.67
CA ASP A 129 -6.22 6.20 -20.83
C ASP A 129 -6.72 7.07 -19.66
N LEU A 130 -6.15 8.27 -19.48
CA LEU A 130 -6.64 9.26 -18.52
C LEU A 130 -7.68 10.16 -19.19
N ASP A 131 -8.86 10.27 -18.60
CA ASP A 131 -9.89 11.22 -19.03
C ASP A 131 -9.38 12.65 -18.86
N LYS A 132 -9.49 13.49 -19.90
CA LYS A 132 -9.03 14.90 -19.86
C LYS A 132 -9.98 15.80 -19.07
N ASP A 133 -11.25 15.44 -18.99
CA ASP A 133 -12.27 16.24 -18.33
C ASP A 133 -12.38 15.95 -16.83
N ARG A 134 -11.54 15.04 -16.32
CA ARG A 134 -11.48 14.67 -14.90
C ARG A 134 -10.15 15.06 -14.29
N PRO A 135 -10.14 15.60 -13.05
CA PRO A 135 -8.90 15.92 -12.36
C PRO A 135 -8.07 14.67 -12.13
N VAL A 136 -6.75 14.84 -12.13
CA VAL A 136 -5.76 13.78 -11.89
C VAL A 136 -5.03 14.07 -10.59
N VAL A 137 -5.00 13.10 -9.68
CA VAL A 137 -4.08 13.13 -8.54
C VAL A 137 -2.93 12.19 -8.83
N VAL A 138 -1.70 12.71 -8.83
CA VAL A 138 -0.50 11.89 -9.01
C VAL A 138 0.29 11.81 -7.71
N PHE A 139 0.81 10.63 -7.40
CA PHE A 139 1.61 10.42 -6.20
C PHE A 139 2.84 9.54 -6.44
N THR A 140 3.83 9.74 -5.57
CA THR A 140 4.97 8.83 -5.35
C THR A 140 5.11 8.59 -3.85
N ASN A 141 6.24 8.06 -3.37
CA ASN A 141 6.44 7.80 -1.95
C ASN A 141 6.33 9.07 -1.08
N THR A 142 7.10 10.11 -1.41
CA THR A 142 7.16 11.38 -0.67
C THR A 142 6.51 12.56 -1.40
N GLY A 143 6.05 12.36 -2.64
CA GLY A 143 5.46 13.40 -3.48
C GLY A 143 6.47 14.24 -4.28
N VAL A 144 7.75 14.30 -3.88
CA VAL A 144 8.77 15.10 -4.59
C VAL A 144 8.92 14.65 -6.05
N ASN A 145 9.12 13.35 -6.26
CA ASN A 145 9.24 12.78 -7.61
C ASN A 145 7.91 12.78 -8.37
N ALA A 146 6.77 13.05 -7.72
CA ALA A 146 5.51 13.21 -8.44
C ALA A 146 5.44 14.56 -9.16
N ALA A 147 6.26 15.55 -8.79
CA ALA A 147 6.25 16.87 -9.39
C ALA A 147 6.63 16.88 -10.88
N VAL A 148 7.56 16.02 -11.31
CA VAL A 148 7.88 15.89 -12.74
C VAL A 148 6.69 15.34 -13.53
N PHE A 149 5.96 14.38 -12.96
CA PHE A 149 4.76 13.83 -13.59
C PHE A 149 3.63 14.86 -13.63
N TRP A 150 3.44 15.60 -12.54
CA TRP A 150 2.48 16.69 -12.48
C TRP A 150 2.78 17.78 -13.51
N PHE A 151 4.06 18.14 -13.71
CA PHE A 151 4.46 19.08 -14.74
C PHE A 151 4.16 18.55 -16.15
N ALA A 152 4.39 17.26 -16.41
CA ALA A 152 4.02 16.63 -17.68
C ALA A 152 2.50 16.62 -17.93
N LEU A 153 1.68 16.44 -16.89
CA LEU A 153 0.22 16.60 -16.97
C LEU A 153 -0.15 18.05 -17.31
N GLU A 154 0.49 19.03 -16.68
CA GLU A 154 0.29 20.46 -16.99
C GLU A 154 0.66 20.81 -18.43
N MET A 155 1.77 20.27 -18.96
CA MET A 155 2.18 20.42 -20.36
C MET A 155 1.15 19.92 -21.37
N THR A 156 0.30 18.97 -20.98
CA THR A 156 -0.80 18.42 -21.80
C THR A 156 -2.17 19.03 -21.48
N GLY A 157 -2.20 20.07 -20.63
CA GLY A 157 -3.40 20.83 -20.29
C GLY A 157 -4.36 20.09 -19.36
N ARG A 158 -3.86 19.15 -18.55
CA ARG A 158 -4.66 18.39 -17.58
C ARG A 158 -4.68 19.07 -16.22
N ASP A 159 -5.85 19.08 -15.58
CA ASP A 159 -6.00 19.52 -14.20
C ASP A 159 -5.41 18.48 -13.25
N ALA A 160 -4.37 18.86 -12.51
CA ALA A 160 -3.54 17.93 -11.76
C ALA A 160 -3.24 18.42 -10.35
N MET A 161 -3.16 17.48 -9.42
CA MET A 161 -2.78 17.69 -8.03
C MET A 161 -1.66 16.72 -7.62
N LEU A 162 -0.78 17.19 -6.73
CA LEU A 162 0.18 16.31 -6.07
C LEU A 162 -0.42 15.63 -4.85
N TYR A 163 0.05 14.41 -4.58
CA TYR A 163 -0.20 13.67 -3.34
C TYR A 163 1.00 12.78 -2.98
N SER A 164 0.93 12.07 -1.84
CA SER A 164 1.99 11.14 -1.44
C SER A 164 1.44 9.85 -0.83
N TRP A 165 2.11 8.74 -1.10
CA TRP A 165 1.83 7.45 -0.48
C TRP A 165 2.00 7.49 1.04
N ARG A 166 3.01 8.23 1.54
CA ARG A 166 3.17 8.43 2.98
C ARG A 166 1.94 9.07 3.62
N ASN A 167 1.40 10.14 3.01
CA ASN A 167 0.20 10.78 3.54
C ASN A 167 -1.01 9.83 3.53
N TRP A 168 -1.15 9.00 2.49
CA TRP A 168 -2.16 7.95 2.45
C TRP A 168 -2.04 7.00 3.65
N LEU A 169 -0.83 6.47 3.89
CA LEU A 169 -0.57 5.54 4.98
C LEU A 169 -0.79 6.15 6.37
N GLU A 170 -0.50 7.44 6.55
CA GLU A 170 -0.67 8.16 7.81
C GLU A 170 -2.13 8.48 8.12
N ASN A 171 -2.97 8.67 7.08
CA ASN A 171 -4.36 9.12 7.23
C ASN A 171 -5.39 8.01 6.97
N GLN A 172 -4.98 6.85 6.47
CA GLN A 172 -5.87 5.71 6.37
C GLN A 172 -6.40 5.37 7.77
N PRO A 173 -7.71 5.11 7.91
CA PRO A 173 -8.27 4.56 9.14
C PRO A 173 -7.46 3.35 9.58
N THR A 174 -6.93 3.37 10.79
CA THR A 174 -6.38 2.17 11.40
C THR A 174 -7.54 1.38 12.00
N LEU A 175 -7.39 0.06 12.04
CA LEU A 175 -8.28 -0.74 12.87
C LEU A 175 -8.08 -0.32 14.32
N ASP A 176 -9.10 0.26 14.95
CA ASP A 176 -9.07 0.53 16.38
C ASP A 176 -9.33 -0.78 17.14
N LEU A 177 -8.28 -1.59 17.23
CA LEU A 177 -8.25 -2.89 17.89
C LEU A 177 -7.10 -2.89 18.87
N GLU A 178 -7.37 -3.07 20.15
CA GLU A 178 -6.31 -3.29 21.13
C GLU A 178 -6.18 -4.78 21.39
N LEU A 179 -4.95 -5.29 21.43
CA LEU A 179 -4.71 -6.69 21.77
C LEU A 179 -4.76 -6.81 23.30
N ALA A 180 -5.81 -7.48 23.81
CA ALA A 180 -6.02 -7.69 25.24
C ALA A 180 -5.08 -8.76 25.79
N GLU A 181 -5.01 -9.88 25.06
CA GLU A 181 -4.32 -11.09 25.51
C GLU A 181 -3.85 -11.88 24.29
N ALA A 182 -2.69 -12.51 24.42
CA ALA A 182 -2.23 -13.54 23.50
C ALA A 182 -1.63 -14.70 24.29
N THR A 183 -1.95 -15.92 23.88
CA THR A 183 -1.42 -17.14 24.47
C THR A 183 -0.97 -18.12 23.39
N ALA A 184 0.06 -18.89 23.71
CA ALA A 184 0.52 -20.02 22.93
C ALA A 184 0.75 -21.20 23.88
N ASP A 185 0.24 -22.38 23.51
CA ASP A 185 0.28 -23.57 24.36
C ASP A 185 0.44 -24.84 23.48
N PRO A 186 1.42 -25.73 23.75
CA PRO A 186 2.41 -25.64 24.83
C PRO A 186 3.56 -24.66 24.52
N ILE A 187 4.17 -24.11 25.57
CA ILE A 187 5.51 -23.50 25.54
C ILE A 187 6.31 -24.07 26.72
N PRO A 188 7.51 -24.66 26.51
CA PRO A 188 8.15 -24.90 25.21
C PRO A 188 7.41 -25.97 24.40
N VAL A 189 7.53 -25.90 23.07
CA VAL A 189 7.03 -26.90 22.12
C VAL A 189 8.19 -27.70 21.54
N ASN A 190 8.04 -29.01 21.33
CA ASN A 190 9.10 -29.80 20.67
C ASN A 190 9.02 -29.65 19.15
N PHE A 191 10.15 -29.85 18.48
CA PHE A 191 10.21 -29.91 17.01
C PHE A 191 9.12 -30.82 16.42
N GLY A 192 8.34 -30.29 15.47
CA GLY A 192 7.27 -31.01 14.78
C GLY A 192 5.98 -31.20 15.58
N GLU A 193 5.88 -30.63 16.79
CA GLU A 193 4.62 -30.55 17.54
C GLU A 193 3.87 -29.24 17.24
N SER A 194 2.57 -29.26 17.47
CA SER A 194 1.68 -28.13 17.19
C SER A 194 1.48 -27.23 18.42
N VAL A 195 1.57 -25.92 18.22
CA VAL A 195 1.24 -24.88 19.20
C VAL A 195 -0.14 -24.31 18.90
N ARG A 196 -1.01 -24.29 19.91
CA ARG A 196 -2.29 -23.57 19.84
C ARG A 196 -2.06 -22.11 20.19
N ILE A 197 -2.30 -21.23 19.23
CA ILE A 197 -2.21 -19.77 19.40
C ILE A 197 -3.63 -19.21 19.58
N ALA A 198 -3.85 -18.43 20.64
CA ALA A 198 -5.11 -17.72 20.87
C ALA A 198 -4.85 -16.24 21.15
N VAL A 199 -5.67 -15.37 20.58
CA VAL A 199 -5.62 -13.93 20.81
C VAL A 199 -7.01 -13.38 21.12
N THR A 200 -7.06 -12.39 22.01
CA THR A 200 -8.28 -11.68 22.40
C THR A 200 -8.07 -10.19 22.18
N PHE A 201 -9.05 -9.49 21.59
CA PHE A 201 -8.98 -8.03 21.38
C PHE A 201 -9.93 -7.28 22.33
N GLU A 202 -9.47 -6.17 22.93
CA GLU A 202 -10.33 -5.26 23.69
C GLU A 202 -11.07 -4.31 22.74
N ASN A 203 -12.33 -4.06 23.08
CA ASN A 203 -13.15 -3.00 22.53
C ASN A 203 -13.11 -2.91 20.99
N PRO A 204 -13.61 -3.94 20.27
CA PRO A 204 -13.78 -3.83 18.85
C PRO A 204 -14.97 -2.89 18.60
N ILE A 205 -14.80 -1.58 18.78
CA ILE A 205 -15.78 -0.58 18.38
C ILE A 205 -15.76 -0.57 16.86
N PHE A 206 -16.51 -1.51 16.31
CA PHE A 206 -16.94 -1.54 14.94
C PHE A 206 -17.89 -0.35 14.76
N GLN A 207 -17.39 0.78 14.28
CA GLN A 207 -18.28 1.86 13.84
C GLN A 207 -19.07 1.37 12.61
N SER A 208 -20.25 0.81 12.94
CA SER A 208 -21.42 0.48 12.12
C SER A 208 -21.21 -0.28 10.82
N LEU A 209 -21.61 -1.55 10.83
CA LEU A 209 -22.73 -2.09 10.04
C LEU A 209 -23.19 -3.40 10.72
N GLU A 210 -24.50 -3.65 10.67
CA GLU A 210 -25.29 -4.53 11.55
C GLU A 210 -24.79 -5.97 11.73
N ASP A 211 -25.19 -6.54 12.88
CA ASP A 211 -24.85 -7.86 13.42
C ASP A 211 -24.79 -8.99 12.37
N ALA A 212 -23.60 -9.56 12.17
CA ALA A 212 -23.47 -10.91 11.63
C ALA A 212 -23.96 -11.92 12.70
N PRO A 213 -24.74 -12.95 12.32
CA PRO A 213 -25.30 -13.88 13.30
C PRO A 213 -24.18 -14.66 14.01
N GLU A 214 -24.32 -14.85 15.33
CA GLU A 214 -23.54 -15.81 16.09
C GLU A 214 -23.60 -17.18 15.40
N VAL A 215 -22.45 -17.64 14.90
CA VAL A 215 -22.33 -19.01 14.40
C VAL A 215 -22.35 -19.92 15.62
N ALA A 216 -23.46 -20.62 15.82
CA ALA A 216 -23.58 -21.66 16.84
C ALA A 216 -22.42 -22.66 16.74
N GLU A 217 -21.98 -23.20 17.89
CA GLU A 217 -20.91 -24.19 17.99
C GLU A 217 -20.97 -25.22 16.85
N PRO A 218 -19.84 -25.49 16.16
CA PRO A 218 -19.83 -26.46 15.07
C PRO A 218 -20.16 -27.85 15.62
N LYS A 219 -21.41 -28.29 15.46
CA LYS A 219 -21.82 -29.68 15.67
C LYS A 219 -21.43 -30.52 14.47
N LEU A 220 -20.41 -31.36 14.63
CA LEU A 220 -20.08 -32.40 13.67
C LEU A 220 -21.20 -33.46 13.67
N THR A 221 -22.02 -33.50 12.62
CA THR A 221 -23.00 -34.57 12.41
C THR A 221 -22.57 -35.39 11.20
N VAL A 222 -22.02 -36.58 11.44
CA VAL A 222 -21.67 -37.53 10.37
C VAL A 222 -22.92 -38.30 9.98
N LEU A 223 -23.57 -37.92 8.87
CA LEU A 223 -24.68 -38.69 8.29
C LEU A 223 -24.11 -39.74 7.34
N GLY A 224 -23.91 -40.96 7.84
CA GLY A 224 -23.66 -42.12 6.99
C GLY A 224 -24.97 -42.63 6.41
N CYS A 225 -25.11 -42.66 5.08
CA CYS A 225 -26.23 -43.34 4.44
C CYS A 225 -25.93 -44.84 4.40
N VAL A 226 -26.63 -45.62 5.23
CA VAL A 226 -26.72 -47.07 5.06
C VAL A 226 -27.91 -47.31 4.14
N SER A 227 -27.65 -47.94 3.01
CA SER A 227 -28.60 -48.42 1.99
C SER A 227 -28.93 -47.47 0.82
N CYS A 228 -29.24 -48.14 -0.30
CA CYS A 228 -29.72 -47.71 -1.62
C CYS A 228 -28.75 -47.01 -2.59
N GLY A 229 -28.43 -47.75 -3.66
CA GLY A 229 -27.76 -47.27 -4.86
C GLY A 229 -28.69 -46.45 -5.77
N PHE A 230 -28.06 -45.87 -6.79
CA PHE A 230 -28.52 -44.85 -7.74
C PHE A 230 -28.27 -43.39 -7.31
N GLY A 231 -27.10 -42.88 -7.72
CA GLY A 231 -26.84 -41.47 -8.02
C GLY A 231 -26.70 -40.50 -6.86
N SER A 232 -25.59 -40.55 -6.11
CA SER A 232 -25.24 -39.54 -5.09
C SER A 232 -24.38 -38.41 -5.69
N PRO A 233 -24.52 -37.15 -5.24
CA PRO A 233 -23.55 -36.10 -5.56
C PRO A 233 -22.18 -36.52 -5.03
N GLN A 234 -21.14 -36.43 -5.88
CA GLN A 234 -19.78 -36.77 -5.48
C GLN A 234 -19.26 -35.70 -4.50
N SER A 235 -19.48 -35.92 -3.21
CA SER A 235 -18.66 -35.32 -2.17
C SER A 235 -17.24 -35.86 -2.32
N PHE A 236 -16.28 -34.97 -2.55
CA PHE A 236 -14.86 -35.33 -2.57
C PHE A 236 -14.19 -34.82 -1.29
N ALA A 237 -13.27 -35.63 -0.77
CA ALA A 237 -12.28 -35.21 0.21
C ALA A 237 -10.93 -35.36 -0.48
N SER A 238 -10.28 -34.24 -0.78
CA SER A 238 -8.88 -34.26 -1.22
C SER A 238 -8.03 -34.00 0.01
N LEU A 239 -7.17 -34.95 0.35
CA LEU A 239 -6.03 -34.69 1.22
C LEU A 239 -4.90 -34.15 0.35
N ASP A 240 -4.47 -32.93 0.64
CA ASP A 240 -3.17 -32.46 0.21
C ASP A 240 -2.15 -32.86 1.28
N SER A 241 -1.33 -33.86 0.97
CA SER A 241 -0.29 -34.38 1.86
C SER A 241 0.83 -33.38 2.15
N THR A 242 0.83 -32.23 1.47
CA THR A 242 1.85 -31.19 1.59
C THR A 242 1.46 -30.09 2.57
N THR A 243 0.16 -29.87 2.77
CA THR A 243 -0.37 -28.76 3.59
C THR A 243 -1.22 -29.23 4.77
N GLY A 244 -1.42 -30.55 4.93
CA GLY A 244 -2.23 -31.13 6.01
C GLY A 244 -3.71 -30.76 5.96
N THR A 245 -4.17 -30.08 4.90
CA THR A 245 -5.54 -29.58 4.80
C THR A 245 -6.47 -30.61 4.14
N VAL A 246 -7.61 -30.86 4.79
CA VAL A 246 -8.70 -31.66 4.22
C VAL A 246 -9.74 -30.72 3.64
N ARG A 247 -9.87 -30.69 2.31
CA ARG A 247 -10.97 -29.96 1.65
C ARG A 247 -12.15 -30.88 1.45
N ILE A 248 -13.27 -30.58 2.11
CA ILE A 248 -14.56 -31.26 1.95
C ILE A 248 -15.56 -30.24 1.41
N GLY A 249 -16.15 -30.53 0.24
CA GLY A 249 -17.15 -29.65 -0.36
C GLY A 249 -18.16 -30.40 -1.21
N SER A 250 -19.35 -29.81 -1.37
CA SER A 250 -20.27 -30.11 -2.46
C SER A 250 -20.18 -28.99 -3.50
N SER A 251 -20.20 -29.33 -4.78
CA SER A 251 -20.15 -28.35 -5.88
C SER A 251 -21.44 -27.52 -5.96
N ALA A 252 -21.47 -26.33 -5.35
CA ALA A 252 -22.38 -25.25 -5.74
C ALA A 252 -21.92 -23.84 -5.27
N SER A 253 -21.91 -22.93 -6.24
CA SER A 253 -21.96 -21.46 -6.19
C SER A 253 -20.82 -20.64 -5.55
N LYS A 254 -20.44 -19.57 -6.26
CA LYS A 254 -19.53 -18.49 -5.85
C LYS A 254 -19.89 -17.94 -4.45
N PRO A 255 -18.91 -17.52 -3.63
CA PRO A 255 -19.20 -16.92 -2.33
C PRO A 255 -19.93 -15.58 -2.51
N SER A 256 -20.98 -15.37 -1.71
CA SER A 256 -21.75 -14.12 -1.66
C SER A 256 -20.88 -12.97 -1.11
N GLU A 257 -21.12 -11.75 -1.60
CA GLU A 257 -20.45 -10.49 -1.21
C GLU A 257 -20.49 -10.19 0.30
N ALA A 258 -21.35 -10.86 1.08
CA ALA A 258 -21.46 -10.67 2.53
C ALA A 258 -20.26 -11.20 3.35
N LEU A 259 -19.36 -11.99 2.77
CA LEU A 259 -18.18 -12.55 3.46
C LEU A 259 -16.96 -11.59 3.50
N GLN A 260 -17.02 -10.43 2.84
CA GLN A 260 -15.84 -9.57 2.70
C GLN A 260 -15.51 -8.70 3.94
N ASP A 261 -16.46 -8.52 4.86
CA ASP A 261 -16.32 -7.58 5.99
C ASP A 261 -16.05 -8.27 7.35
N VAL A 262 -15.40 -9.44 7.32
CA VAL A 262 -14.98 -10.16 8.53
C VAL A 262 -13.53 -9.82 8.85
N LEU A 263 -13.23 -9.56 10.12
CA LEU A 263 -11.85 -9.38 10.60
C LEU A 263 -11.07 -10.69 10.36
N LYS A 264 -10.02 -10.61 9.54
CA LYS A 264 -9.05 -11.68 9.32
C LYS A 264 -7.88 -11.47 10.26
N CYS A 265 -7.53 -12.49 11.02
CA CYS A 265 -6.38 -12.47 11.92
C CYS A 265 -5.38 -13.55 11.50
N THR A 266 -4.11 -13.17 11.41
CA THR A 266 -3.00 -14.07 11.06
C THR A 266 -1.92 -13.94 12.11
N ALA A 267 -1.46 -15.06 12.65
CA ALA A 267 -0.26 -15.16 13.46
C ALA A 267 0.95 -15.34 12.54
N ILE A 268 1.99 -14.55 12.76
CA ILE A 268 3.26 -14.61 12.03
C ILE A 268 4.34 -14.88 13.07
N ILE A 269 5.07 -15.98 12.88
CA ILE A 269 6.15 -16.43 13.75
C ILE A 269 7.46 -16.00 13.10
N SER A 270 8.25 -15.21 13.80
CA SER A 270 9.50 -14.63 13.30
C SER A 270 10.69 -15.06 14.13
N ASP A 271 11.81 -15.30 13.47
CA ASP A 271 13.11 -15.50 14.12
C ASP A 271 13.65 -14.15 14.66
N ARG A 272 14.72 -14.19 15.46
CA ARG A 272 15.37 -13.03 16.08
C ARG A 272 15.82 -11.96 15.09
N ASP A 273 16.17 -12.37 13.88
CA ASP A 273 16.58 -11.46 12.81
C ASP A 273 15.37 -10.86 12.06
N GLY A 274 14.14 -11.16 12.50
CA GLY A 274 12.88 -10.68 11.92
C GLY A 274 12.39 -11.49 10.71
N THR A 275 13.15 -12.50 10.29
CA THR A 275 12.76 -13.40 9.19
C THR A 275 11.55 -14.23 9.60
N GLU A 276 10.56 -14.34 8.73
CA GLU A 276 9.38 -15.17 8.98
C GLU A 276 9.75 -16.66 8.95
N ALA A 277 9.54 -17.32 10.08
CA ALA A 277 9.72 -18.76 10.26
C ALA A 277 8.43 -19.54 9.98
N GLY A 278 7.27 -18.90 10.12
CA GLY A 278 5.98 -19.49 9.77
C GLY A 278 4.81 -18.53 9.94
N ARG A 279 3.63 -18.94 9.45
CA ARG A 279 2.38 -18.20 9.66
C ARG A 279 1.19 -19.13 9.76
N THR A 280 0.15 -18.72 10.48
CA THR A 280 -1.12 -19.43 10.56
C THR A 280 -2.31 -18.48 10.65
N ASN A 281 -3.45 -18.89 10.10
CA ASN A 281 -4.68 -18.12 10.18
C ASN A 281 -5.40 -18.40 11.50
N LEU A 282 -5.79 -17.34 12.20
CA LEU A 282 -6.56 -17.44 13.43
C LEU A 282 -8.05 -17.31 13.10
N LEU A 283 -8.82 -18.35 13.41
CA LEU A 283 -10.25 -18.40 13.18
C LEU A 283 -10.98 -17.79 14.37
N ARG A 284 -12.00 -16.97 14.09
CA ARG A 284 -12.85 -16.38 15.12
C ARG A 284 -13.61 -17.49 15.87
N THR A 285 -13.46 -17.55 17.18
CA THR A 285 -14.14 -18.51 18.07
C THR A 285 -15.23 -17.85 18.91
N THR A 286 -15.03 -16.59 19.31
CA THR A 286 -16.04 -15.77 19.98
C THR A 286 -16.03 -14.35 19.40
N LYS A 287 -16.83 -13.43 19.96
CA LYS A 287 -16.86 -12.04 19.49
C LYS A 287 -15.47 -11.40 19.45
N GLU A 288 -14.62 -11.72 20.42
CA GLU A 288 -13.33 -11.06 20.66
C GLU A 288 -12.13 -12.01 20.51
N LYS A 289 -12.36 -13.34 20.47
CA LYS A 289 -11.31 -14.36 20.52
C LYS A 289 -11.08 -15.06 19.18
N TYR A 290 -9.82 -15.15 18.77
CA TYR A 290 -9.35 -15.83 17.58
C TYR A 290 -8.34 -16.92 17.94
N VAL A 291 -8.43 -18.07 17.29
CA VAL A 291 -7.59 -19.24 17.60
C VAL A 291 -7.10 -19.90 16.32
N GLY A 292 -5.83 -20.28 16.30
CA GLY A 292 -5.21 -21.06 15.23
C GLY A 292 -4.16 -22.01 15.78
N VAL A 293 -3.55 -22.77 14.89
CA VAL A 293 -2.52 -23.76 15.21
C VAL A 293 -1.33 -23.52 14.29
N TRP A 294 -0.14 -23.53 14.86
CA TRP A 294 1.13 -23.47 14.14
C TRP A 294 1.95 -24.71 14.47
N ASP A 295 2.50 -25.37 13.46
CA ASP A 295 3.36 -26.54 13.62
C ASP A 295 4.82 -26.07 13.70
N ALA A 296 5.52 -26.46 14.77
CA ALA A 296 6.88 -26.03 15.06
C ALA A 296 7.93 -26.81 14.25
N ASP A 297 7.82 -26.76 12.93
CA ASP A 297 8.74 -27.38 11.96
C ASP A 297 9.96 -26.46 11.69
N VAL A 298 10.56 -25.92 12.74
CA VAL A 298 11.66 -24.94 12.69
C VAL A 298 12.78 -25.35 13.64
N GLU A 299 13.98 -24.80 13.46
CA GLU A 299 15.11 -25.12 14.36
C GLU A 299 14.79 -24.75 15.82
N SER A 300 15.49 -25.36 16.78
CA SER A 300 15.31 -25.01 18.18
C SER A 300 15.76 -23.57 18.44
N GLY A 301 14.98 -22.85 19.23
CA GLY A 301 15.17 -21.41 19.38
C GLY A 301 13.98 -20.71 20.01
N VAL A 302 14.08 -19.38 20.08
CA VAL A 302 13.01 -18.52 20.58
C VAL A 302 12.52 -17.67 19.42
N TYR A 303 11.23 -17.74 19.13
CA TYR A 303 10.58 -17.05 18.04
C TYR A 303 9.57 -16.03 18.56
N SER A 304 9.53 -14.85 17.95
CA SER A 304 8.53 -13.82 18.25
C SER A 304 7.22 -14.13 17.53
N LEU A 305 6.11 -14.16 18.28
CA LEU A 305 4.75 -14.14 17.74
C LEU A 305 4.35 -12.70 17.42
N ASN A 306 3.91 -12.48 16.18
CA ASN A 306 3.33 -11.22 15.71
C ASN A 306 1.90 -11.46 15.21
N ILE A 307 1.02 -10.47 15.32
CA ILE A 307 -0.38 -10.58 14.92
C ILE A 307 -0.71 -9.54 13.85
N LEU A 308 -1.17 -9.99 12.69
CA LEU A 308 -1.73 -9.15 11.64
C LEU A 308 -3.25 -9.27 11.64
N ALA A 309 -3.94 -8.19 11.99
CA ALA A 309 -5.39 -8.06 11.90
C ALA A 309 -5.76 -7.24 10.67
N SER A 310 -6.74 -7.68 9.86
CA SER A 310 -7.18 -6.97 8.67
C SER A 310 -8.69 -7.07 8.42
N ARG A 311 -9.33 -5.97 7.99
CA ARG A 311 -10.76 -5.92 7.65
C ARG A 311 -10.98 -4.83 6.61
N SER A 312 -11.67 -5.14 5.52
CA SER A 312 -12.06 -4.15 4.49
C SER A 312 -10.91 -3.25 4.01
N GLY A 313 -9.71 -3.83 3.87
CA GLY A 313 -8.50 -3.13 3.41
C GLY A 313 -7.69 -2.45 4.51
N PHE A 314 -8.23 -2.28 5.71
CA PHE A 314 -7.50 -1.75 6.87
C PHE A 314 -6.73 -2.86 7.56
N THR A 315 -5.52 -2.55 8.03
CA THR A 315 -4.65 -3.48 8.76
C THR A 315 -4.20 -2.87 10.09
N ARG A 316 -3.94 -3.73 11.07
CA ARG A 316 -3.20 -3.40 12.29
C ARG A 316 -2.24 -4.53 12.60
N TYR A 317 -0.99 -4.16 12.83
CA TYR A 317 0.09 -5.10 13.11
C TYR A 317 0.54 -4.95 14.55
N PHE A 318 0.51 -6.04 15.31
CA PHE A 318 0.98 -6.12 16.69
C PHE A 318 2.30 -6.89 16.68
N GLN A 319 3.38 -6.21 17.04
CA GLN A 319 4.73 -6.74 17.04
C GLN A 319 5.09 -7.35 18.40
N ASP A 320 5.90 -8.40 18.38
CA ASP A 320 6.52 -9.03 19.57
C ASP A 320 5.51 -9.28 20.69
N VAL A 321 4.39 -9.90 20.30
CA VAL A 321 3.22 -10.14 21.16
C VAL A 321 3.52 -11.16 22.26
N LEU A 322 4.29 -12.20 21.93
CA LEU A 322 4.67 -13.29 22.84
C LEU A 322 5.89 -14.02 22.25
N ASP A 323 6.76 -14.57 23.10
CA ASP A 323 7.84 -15.46 22.67
C ASP A 323 7.38 -16.92 22.72
N ILE A 324 7.68 -17.69 21.65
CA ILE A 324 7.44 -19.13 21.55
C ILE A 324 8.81 -19.83 21.54
N GLU A 325 9.08 -20.62 22.59
CA GLU A 325 10.29 -21.45 22.68
C GLU A 325 10.06 -22.81 22.01
N VAL A 326 10.91 -23.13 21.03
CA VAL A 326 10.98 -24.44 20.38
C VAL A 326 12.18 -25.19 20.94
N ALA A 327 11.91 -26.31 21.62
CA ALA A 327 12.91 -27.16 22.23
C ALA A 327 13.45 -28.22 21.24
N ASP A 328 14.69 -28.64 21.46
CA ASP A 328 15.24 -29.84 20.84
C ASP A 328 14.43 -31.06 21.33
N GLY A 329 13.86 -31.82 20.40
CA GLY A 329 13.13 -33.07 20.66
C GLY A 329 14.03 -34.25 21.03
#